data_AF-A0AAU2ZAC1-F1
#
_entry.id   AF-A0AAU2ZAC1-F1
#
_cell.length_a   1.000
_cell.length_b   1.000
_cell.length_c   1.000
_cell.angle_alpha   90.00
_cell.angle_beta   90.00
_cell.angle_gamma   90.00
#
_symmetry.space_group_name_H-M   'P 1'
#
loop_
_entity.id
_entity.type
_entity.pdbx_description
1 polymer ?
#
loop_
_entity_poly.entity_id
_entity_poly.type
_entity_poly.pdbx_seq_one_letter_code
_entity_poly.pdbx_strand_id
1 'polypeptide(L)'
;MPELVDWQIELAGVLLGPGTDILVGEVEGLGAPDLRTQDVENPVDDGAFAGIDLYGPRTIRIEAGIRTPTNPARALDLLAQLQRAASDPTVRRTAGADAVLRLCWPGRTTRRLYGRLRRVEAASTANALHGWIPLDIEFAALDPRFHADDASALTLALSADGLGGFRAPLVAPLTTGVAFPDERRGWMTNDGDLPAWPSLRITGPCANPRIRHVESGQVIELAVALGSGQRIDIETRPGTRWALRDGTGNLAPALSSASRLDTFTIPPGTSELWWTARDYTNTTRLAVTWRAAYAAL
;
A
#
# COMPACT_ATOMS: atom_id res chain seq x y z
N MET A 1 -2.09 15.20 4.33
CA MET A 1 -1.36 14.70 5.52
C MET A 1 -0.17 15.62 5.74
N PRO A 2 0.27 15.86 6.97
CA PRO A 2 1.42 16.74 7.21
C PRO A 2 2.69 16.13 6.58
N GLU A 3 3.53 16.97 5.99
CA GLU A 3 4.88 16.58 5.56
C GLU A 3 5.73 16.34 6.83
N LEU A 4 6.46 15.22 6.86
CA LEU A 4 7.35 14.90 7.99
C LEU A 4 8.74 15.46 7.72
N VAL A 5 9.33 16.10 8.73
CA VAL A 5 10.75 16.49 8.67
C VAL A 5 11.64 15.37 9.20
N ASP A 6 12.95 15.50 8.99
CA ASP A 6 13.96 14.56 9.47
C ASP A 6 13.74 14.21 10.96
N TRP A 7 13.83 12.91 11.25
CA TRP A 7 13.61 12.31 12.58
C TRP A 7 12.18 12.36 13.12
N GLN A 8 11.19 12.74 12.31
CA GLN A 8 9.78 12.64 12.70
C GLN A 8 9.16 11.29 12.34
N ILE A 9 8.24 10.89 13.20
CA ILE A 9 7.41 9.70 13.03
C ILE A 9 5.95 10.12 13.23
N GLU A 10 5.06 9.71 12.34
CA GLU A 10 3.62 9.79 12.57
C GLU A 10 3.07 8.39 12.79
N LEU A 11 2.43 8.20 13.94
CA LEU A 11 1.85 6.93 14.36
C LEU A 11 0.34 7.09 14.50
N ALA A 12 -0.42 6.51 13.56
CA ALA A 12 -1.89 6.53 13.60
C ALA A 12 -2.48 7.95 13.82
N GLY A 13 -1.90 8.96 13.17
CA GLY A 13 -2.33 10.37 13.27
C GLY A 13 -1.68 11.17 14.39
N VAL A 14 -0.80 10.58 15.21
CA VAL A 14 -0.05 11.29 16.26
C VAL A 14 1.39 11.51 15.79
N LEU A 15 1.86 12.75 15.83
CA LEU A 15 3.23 13.13 15.45
C LEU A 15 4.17 13.03 16.65
N LEU A 16 5.33 12.40 16.44
CA LEU A 16 6.42 12.23 17.39
C LEU A 16 7.73 12.76 16.76
N GLY A 17 8.67 13.15 17.63
CA GLY A 17 10.01 13.59 17.23
C GLY A 17 10.20 15.10 17.33
N PRO A 18 11.17 15.68 16.58
CA PRO A 18 11.52 17.09 16.66
C PRO A 18 10.32 18.02 16.48
N GLY A 19 10.25 19.06 17.30
CA GLY A 19 9.15 20.04 17.26
C GLY A 19 7.85 19.58 17.94
N THR A 20 7.85 18.43 18.62
CA THR A 20 6.71 17.92 19.40
C THR A 20 7.07 17.75 20.88
N ASP A 21 6.05 17.57 21.71
CA ASP A 21 6.20 17.22 23.14
C ASP A 21 6.57 15.74 23.36
N ILE A 22 6.59 14.92 22.30
CA ILE A 22 6.93 13.49 22.35
C ILE A 22 8.28 13.28 21.67
N LEU A 23 9.32 13.17 22.47
CA LEU A 23 10.68 12.99 21.99
C LEU A 23 10.93 11.52 21.66
N VAL A 24 11.50 11.23 20.50
CA VAL A 24 11.92 9.88 20.11
C VAL A 24 13.36 9.67 20.56
N GLY A 25 13.61 8.57 21.28
CA GLY A 25 14.95 8.16 21.72
C GLY A 25 15.57 7.17 20.74
N GLU A 26 14.93 6.00 20.61
CA GLU A 26 15.41 4.89 19.78
C GLU A 26 14.29 4.29 18.94
N VAL A 27 14.66 3.78 17.76
CA VAL A 27 13.75 3.04 16.88
C VAL A 27 14.44 1.74 16.44
N GLU A 28 13.90 0.62 16.88
CA GLU A 28 14.34 -0.71 16.48
C GLU A 28 13.44 -1.31 15.39
N GLY A 29 13.90 -2.39 14.76
CA GLY A 29 13.10 -3.13 13.78
C GLY A 29 13.15 -2.58 12.36
N LEU A 30 14.06 -1.65 12.07
CA LEU A 30 14.28 -1.09 10.73
C LEU A 30 15.09 -2.03 9.81
N GLY A 31 15.77 -3.04 10.37
CA GLY A 31 16.58 -4.03 9.65
C GLY A 31 15.77 -5.11 8.91
N ALA A 32 16.26 -6.34 8.87
CA ALA A 32 15.49 -7.45 8.31
C ALA A 32 14.34 -7.85 9.25
N PRO A 33 13.12 -8.15 8.75
CA PRO A 33 12.06 -8.74 9.55
C PRO A 33 12.41 -10.15 10.02
N ASP A 34 11.67 -10.64 11.02
CA ASP A 34 11.77 -12.03 11.48
C ASP A 34 11.52 -13.02 10.33
N LEU A 35 12.28 -14.11 10.31
CA LEU A 35 12.18 -15.16 9.29
C LEU A 35 11.43 -16.38 9.81
N ARG A 36 10.57 -16.93 8.94
CA ARG A 36 10.05 -18.29 9.08
C ARG A 36 10.83 -19.18 8.11
N THR A 37 11.76 -19.96 8.65
CA THR A 37 12.63 -20.84 7.88
C THR A 37 12.04 -22.25 7.80
N GLN A 38 12.48 -23.02 6.81
CA GLN A 38 12.00 -24.40 6.58
C GLN A 38 13.15 -25.37 6.30
N ASP A 39 14.30 -25.12 6.91
CA ASP A 39 15.49 -25.94 6.72
C ASP A 39 15.23 -27.36 7.23
N VAL A 40 15.76 -28.34 6.50
CA VAL A 40 15.67 -29.76 6.85
C VAL A 40 17.07 -30.25 7.17
N GLU A 41 17.26 -30.79 8.37
CA GLU A 41 18.55 -31.37 8.78
C GLU A 41 19.00 -32.44 7.78
N ASN A 42 20.30 -32.45 7.48
CA ASN A 42 20.88 -33.48 6.64
C ASN A 42 20.95 -34.80 7.44
N PRO A 43 20.30 -35.88 6.99
CA PRO A 43 20.22 -37.11 7.78
C PRO A 43 21.49 -37.96 7.75
N VAL A 44 22.48 -37.64 6.89
CA VAL A 44 23.66 -38.50 6.64
C VAL A 44 24.99 -37.79 6.89
N ASP A 45 25.02 -36.46 6.90
CA ASP A 45 26.24 -35.67 7.05
C ASP A 45 25.95 -34.35 7.80
N ASP A 46 26.99 -33.60 8.14
CA ASP A 46 26.86 -32.31 8.81
C ASP A 46 26.07 -31.30 7.96
N GLY A 47 25.27 -30.46 8.62
CA GLY A 47 24.54 -29.35 8.00
C GLY A 47 23.06 -29.62 7.74
N ALA A 48 22.48 -28.81 6.85
CA ALA A 48 21.05 -28.83 6.54
C ALA A 48 20.79 -28.46 5.07
N PHE A 49 19.66 -28.90 4.53
CA PHE A 49 19.11 -28.46 3.25
C PHE A 49 18.29 -27.19 3.46
N ALA A 50 18.65 -26.13 2.75
CA ALA A 50 17.95 -24.85 2.82
C ALA A 50 16.49 -24.98 2.37
N GLY A 51 15.57 -24.51 3.19
CA GLY A 51 14.14 -24.45 2.89
C GLY A 51 13.72 -23.14 2.24
N ILE A 52 12.40 -22.90 2.20
CA ILE A 52 11.84 -21.61 1.82
C ILE A 52 11.79 -20.71 3.03
N ASP A 53 12.45 -19.56 2.93
CA ASP A 53 12.41 -18.50 3.92
C ASP A 53 11.31 -17.48 3.59
N LEU A 54 10.44 -17.23 4.57
CA LEU A 54 9.36 -16.25 4.44
C LEU A 54 9.44 -15.23 5.58
N TYR A 55 9.48 -13.95 5.24
CA TYR A 55 9.38 -12.88 6.22
C TYR A 55 8.05 -12.96 6.99
N GLY A 56 8.14 -12.83 8.31
CA GLY A 56 7.03 -12.52 9.19
C GLY A 56 6.68 -11.03 9.18
N PRO A 57 5.71 -10.63 10.01
CA PRO A 57 5.46 -9.21 10.28
C PRO A 57 6.72 -8.51 10.81
N ARG A 58 6.91 -7.25 10.43
CA ARG A 58 8.00 -6.42 10.93
C ARG A 58 7.54 -5.70 12.20
N THR A 59 8.20 -5.94 13.31
CA THR A 59 7.92 -5.25 14.58
C THR A 59 8.84 -4.03 14.70
N ILE A 60 8.25 -2.84 14.73
CA ILE A 60 8.94 -1.58 15.02
C ILE A 60 8.74 -1.26 16.49
N ARG A 61 9.84 -1.15 17.24
CA ARG A 61 9.81 -0.65 18.62
C ARG A 61 10.30 0.78 18.64
N ILE A 62 9.58 1.66 19.31
CA ILE A 62 9.93 3.07 19.45
C ILE A 62 10.00 3.34 20.95
N GLU A 63 11.19 3.64 21.42
CA GLU A 63 11.39 4.23 22.74
C GLU A 63 11.22 5.74 22.62
N ALA A 64 10.28 6.30 23.38
CA ALA A 64 9.97 7.71 23.36
C ALA A 64 9.78 8.26 24.77
N GLY A 65 9.66 9.58 24.90
CA GLY A 65 9.35 10.23 26.16
C GLY A 65 8.52 11.49 25.96
N ILE A 66 7.42 11.59 26.69
CA ILE A 66 6.62 12.80 26.74
C ILE A 66 7.31 13.78 27.69
N ARG A 67 7.61 14.99 27.22
CA ARG A 67 8.28 16.03 28.00
C ARG A 67 7.48 17.33 27.98
N THR A 68 6.73 17.59 29.05
CA THR A 68 5.93 18.80 29.25
C THR A 68 6.15 19.39 30.66
N PRO A 69 7.37 19.90 30.95
CA PRO A 69 7.81 20.25 32.31
C PRO A 69 6.95 21.31 33.00
N THR A 70 6.27 22.16 32.23
CA THR A 70 5.39 23.23 32.74
C THR A 70 3.91 22.85 32.76
N ASN A 71 3.54 21.67 32.23
CA ASN A 71 2.16 21.23 32.11
C ASN A 71 2.04 19.70 32.22
N PRO A 72 1.95 19.14 33.45
CA PRO A 72 1.82 17.70 33.64
C PRO A 72 0.48 17.14 33.12
N ALA A 73 -0.59 17.93 33.10
CA ALA A 73 -1.88 17.51 32.54
C ALA A 73 -1.76 17.22 31.03
N ARG A 74 -1.01 18.06 30.31
CA ARG A 74 -0.71 17.86 28.89
C ARG A 74 0.02 16.53 28.62
N ALA A 75 0.89 16.08 29.54
CA ALA A 75 1.56 14.78 29.39
C ALA A 75 0.55 13.63 29.38
N LEU A 76 -0.42 13.68 30.29
CA LEU A 76 -1.48 12.67 30.39
C LEU A 76 -2.42 12.73 29.17
N ASP A 77 -2.73 13.92 28.67
CA ASP A 77 -3.55 14.08 27.46
C ASP A 77 -2.89 13.46 26.22
N LEU A 78 -1.57 13.64 26.07
CA LEU A 78 -0.77 13.04 25.00
C LEU A 78 -0.69 11.52 25.12
N LEU A 79 -0.47 11.01 26.33
CA LEU A 79 -0.52 9.57 26.60
C LEU A 79 -1.89 8.99 26.23
N ALA A 80 -2.97 9.65 26.67
CA ALA A 80 -4.34 9.24 26.35
C ALA A 80 -4.65 9.34 24.86
N GLN A 81 -4.04 10.27 24.12
CA GLN A 81 -4.17 10.37 22.66
C GLN A 81 -3.54 9.15 21.97
N LEU A 82 -2.31 8.78 22.34
CA LEU A 82 -1.64 7.59 21.79
C LEU A 82 -2.39 6.29 22.14
N GLN A 83 -2.85 6.15 23.40
CA GLN A 83 -3.63 5.00 23.84
C GLN A 83 -4.97 4.90 23.09
N ARG A 84 -5.64 6.03 22.85
CA ARG A 84 -6.87 6.06 22.03
C ARG A 84 -6.59 5.60 20.60
N ALA A 85 -5.52 6.08 19.97
CA ALA A 85 -5.11 5.63 18.65
C ALA A 85 -4.82 4.11 18.60
N ALA A 86 -4.18 3.55 19.63
CA ALA A 86 -3.94 2.11 19.75
C ALA A 86 -5.24 1.30 19.94
N SER A 87 -6.22 1.89 20.62
CA SER A 87 -7.51 1.26 20.95
C SER A 87 -8.61 1.45 19.90
N ASP A 88 -8.33 2.14 18.79
CA ASP A 88 -9.33 2.51 17.77
C ASP A 88 -10.10 1.26 17.28
N PRO A 89 -11.42 1.15 17.55
CA PRO A 89 -12.20 -0.02 17.19
C PRO A 89 -12.31 -0.20 15.67
N THR A 90 -12.19 0.87 14.88
CA THR A 90 -12.28 0.80 13.41
C THR A 90 -11.11 0.04 12.81
N VAL A 91 -9.95 0.06 13.46
CA VAL A 91 -8.77 -0.73 13.08
C VAL A 91 -8.75 -2.06 13.83
N ARG A 92 -8.93 -2.04 15.16
CA ARG A 92 -8.77 -3.24 16.01
C ARG A 92 -9.83 -4.30 15.75
N ARG A 93 -11.08 -3.92 15.50
CA ARG A 93 -12.21 -4.85 15.34
C ARG A 93 -12.57 -5.16 13.89
N THR A 94 -11.95 -4.47 12.94
CA THR A 94 -12.19 -4.70 11.50
C THR A 94 -11.08 -5.58 10.94
N ALA A 95 -11.46 -6.68 10.30
CA ALA A 95 -10.52 -7.55 9.61
C ALA A 95 -9.89 -6.80 8.42
N GLY A 96 -8.57 -6.90 8.26
CA GLY A 96 -7.82 -6.21 7.20
C GLY A 96 -7.71 -4.69 7.36
N ALA A 97 -8.32 -4.08 8.38
CA ALA A 97 -8.05 -2.68 8.67
C ALA A 97 -6.67 -2.54 9.34
N ASP A 98 -5.91 -1.57 8.82
CA ASP A 98 -4.56 -1.24 9.23
C ASP A 98 -4.46 0.23 9.62
N ALA A 99 -3.66 0.48 10.66
CA ALA A 99 -3.08 1.79 10.94
C ALA A 99 -1.84 2.01 10.08
N VAL A 100 -1.45 3.28 9.92
CA VAL A 100 -0.27 3.69 9.18
C VAL A 100 0.77 4.25 10.15
N LEU A 101 2.01 3.77 10.01
CA LEU A 101 3.18 4.36 10.62
C LEU A 101 4.01 5.01 9.51
N ARG A 102 4.22 6.32 9.57
CA ARG A 102 5.09 7.08 8.65
C ARG A 102 6.37 7.47 9.39
N LEU A 103 7.51 7.37 8.72
CA LEU A 103 8.78 7.82 9.29
C LEU A 103 9.64 8.52 8.24
N CYS A 104 10.34 9.57 8.69
CA CYS A 104 11.29 10.32 7.90
C CYS A 104 12.68 10.18 8.53
N TRP A 105 13.53 9.36 7.93
CA TRP A 105 14.93 9.22 8.33
C TRP A 105 15.75 10.36 7.73
N PRO A 106 16.83 10.85 8.39
CA PRO A 106 17.62 11.97 7.89
C PRO A 106 18.11 11.76 6.46
N GLY A 107 17.88 12.76 5.60
CA GLY A 107 18.28 12.73 4.19
C GLY A 107 17.54 11.69 3.33
N ARG A 108 16.42 11.12 3.83
CA ARG A 108 15.57 10.18 3.09
C ARG A 108 14.17 10.76 2.91
N THR A 109 13.46 10.27 1.90
CA THR A 109 12.04 10.57 1.76
C THR A 109 11.22 9.80 2.79
N THR A 110 10.04 10.32 3.12
CA THR A 110 9.15 9.64 4.08
C THR A 110 8.74 8.27 3.53
N ARG A 111 8.84 7.26 4.40
CA ARG A 111 8.35 5.90 4.17
C ARG A 111 7.17 5.62 5.08
N ARG A 112 6.30 4.70 4.69
CA ARG A 112 5.30 4.13 5.60
C ARG A 112 5.24 2.63 5.63
N LEU A 113 4.70 2.15 6.74
CA LEU A 113 4.35 0.78 7.02
C LEU A 113 2.85 0.68 7.31
N TYR A 114 2.27 -0.45 6.95
CA TYR A 114 0.87 -0.78 7.19
C TYR A 114 0.77 -1.92 8.21
N GLY A 115 -0.05 -1.74 9.22
CA GLY A 115 -0.24 -2.76 10.24
C GLY A 115 -0.97 -2.25 11.46
N ARG A 116 -0.51 -2.64 12.64
CA ARG A 116 -1.25 -2.38 13.88
C ARG A 116 -0.35 -1.90 15.00
N LEU A 117 -0.81 -0.87 15.68
CA LEU A 117 -0.25 -0.41 16.94
C LEU A 117 -0.61 -1.43 18.03
N ARG A 118 0.40 -2.20 18.49
CA ARG A 118 0.23 -3.32 19.43
C ARG A 118 0.42 -2.89 20.87
N ARG A 119 1.33 -1.95 21.11
CA ARG A 119 1.66 -1.46 22.44
C ARG A 119 1.84 0.05 22.42
N VAL A 120 1.23 0.70 23.41
CA VAL A 120 1.52 2.07 23.85
C VAL A 120 1.47 2.02 25.36
N GLU A 121 2.63 2.04 25.99
CA GLU A 121 2.72 1.91 27.44
C GLU A 121 3.64 2.98 28.02
N ALA A 122 3.25 3.54 29.15
CA ALA A 122 4.14 4.38 29.93
C ALA A 122 5.06 3.47 30.75
N ALA A 123 6.36 3.43 30.42
CA ALA A 123 7.34 2.61 31.14
C ALA A 123 7.40 2.96 32.64
N SER A 124 7.09 4.22 32.98
CA SER A 124 6.85 4.67 34.35
C SER A 124 6.00 5.93 34.35
N THR A 125 5.10 6.05 35.33
CA THR A 125 4.32 7.28 35.59
C THR A 125 4.83 8.04 36.81
N ALA A 126 5.89 7.56 37.47
CA ALA A 126 6.41 8.16 38.70
C ALA A 126 6.82 9.64 38.52
N ASN A 127 7.30 9.99 37.33
CA ASN A 127 7.74 11.35 36.99
C ASN A 127 6.68 12.16 36.22
N ALA A 128 5.45 11.66 36.10
CA ALA A 128 4.37 12.36 35.39
C ALA A 128 4.06 13.73 36.02
N LEU A 129 4.19 13.85 37.35
CA LEU A 129 4.05 15.13 38.07
C LEU A 129 5.07 16.17 37.59
N HIS A 130 6.27 15.73 37.18
CA HIS A 130 7.33 16.58 36.63
C HIS A 130 7.22 16.75 35.11
N GLY A 131 6.10 16.30 34.51
CA GLY A 131 5.88 16.37 33.08
C GLY A 131 6.79 15.46 32.27
N TRP A 132 7.25 14.33 32.85
CA TRP A 132 8.05 13.33 32.14
C TRP A 132 7.40 11.95 32.20
N ILE A 133 7.11 11.37 31.03
CA ILE A 133 6.54 10.02 30.90
C ILE A 133 7.33 9.27 29.82
N PRO A 134 8.24 8.34 30.18
CA PRO A 134 8.85 7.45 29.20
C PRO A 134 7.81 6.50 28.61
N LEU A 135 7.94 6.20 27.32
CA LEU A 135 7.00 5.43 26.52
C LEU A 135 7.69 4.28 25.80
N ASP A 136 7.06 3.11 25.86
CA ASP A 136 7.37 1.95 25.03
C ASP A 136 6.24 1.76 24.01
N ILE A 137 6.56 1.90 22.74
CA ILE A 137 5.60 1.80 21.64
C ILE A 137 6.01 0.65 20.73
N GLU A 138 5.05 -0.20 20.37
CA GLU A 138 5.26 -1.31 19.44
C GLU A 138 4.25 -1.26 18.30
N PHE A 139 4.75 -1.20 17.07
CA PHE A 139 3.96 -1.27 15.85
C PHE A 139 4.32 -2.53 15.06
N ALA A 140 3.35 -3.41 14.84
CA ALA A 140 3.52 -4.60 14.02
C ALA A 140 3.05 -4.31 12.59
N ALA A 141 3.99 -4.10 11.67
CA ALA A 141 3.73 -3.97 10.25
C ALA A 141 3.42 -5.36 9.66
N LEU A 142 2.18 -5.55 9.21
CA LEU A 142 1.69 -6.83 8.70
C LEU A 142 2.22 -7.12 7.28
N ASP A 143 2.44 -6.08 6.49
CA ASP A 143 3.31 -6.13 5.32
C ASP A 143 4.70 -5.60 5.73
N PRO A 144 5.76 -6.44 5.67
CA PRO A 144 7.07 -6.04 6.16
C PRO A 144 7.81 -5.04 5.26
N ARG A 145 7.26 -4.74 4.07
CA ARG A 145 7.86 -3.82 3.09
C ARG A 145 7.62 -2.36 3.49
N PHE A 146 8.62 -1.51 3.28
CA PHE A 146 8.42 -0.07 3.32
C PHE A 146 7.75 0.41 2.04
N HIS A 147 6.81 1.35 2.16
CA HIS A 147 6.13 1.95 1.02
C HIS A 147 6.46 3.43 0.93
N ALA A 148 6.57 3.98 -0.28
CA ALA A 148 6.67 5.41 -0.47
C ALA A 148 5.44 6.15 0.10
N ASP A 149 5.67 7.32 0.69
CA ASP A 149 4.62 8.15 1.27
C ASP A 149 3.71 8.85 0.26
N ASP A 150 4.23 9.08 -0.94
CA ASP A 150 3.47 9.52 -2.11
C ASP A 150 3.03 8.33 -2.97
N ALA A 151 1.84 8.46 -3.56
CA ALA A 151 1.33 7.48 -4.51
C ALA A 151 1.58 7.98 -5.91
N SER A 152 2.08 7.09 -6.74
CA SER A 152 2.06 7.27 -8.19
C SER A 152 0.70 6.85 -8.72
N ALA A 153 0.28 7.50 -9.80
CA ALA A 153 -1.03 7.26 -10.41
C ALA A 153 -0.96 7.26 -11.93
N LEU A 154 -1.77 6.42 -12.54
CA LEU A 154 -1.94 6.31 -13.97
C LEU A 154 -3.43 6.22 -14.29
N THR A 155 -3.92 6.95 -15.28
CA THR A 155 -5.30 6.83 -15.75
C THR A 155 -5.32 6.55 -17.24
N LEU A 156 -5.96 5.44 -17.61
CA LEU A 156 -6.08 4.96 -18.97
C LEU A 156 -7.50 5.12 -19.47
N ALA A 157 -7.64 5.68 -20.68
CA ALA A 157 -8.84 5.48 -21.47
C ALA A 157 -8.85 4.06 -22.06
N LEU A 158 -10.00 3.58 -22.49
CA LEU A 158 -10.09 2.28 -23.13
C LEU A 158 -9.22 2.30 -24.40
N SER A 159 -8.28 1.37 -24.51
CA SER A 159 -7.45 1.24 -25.70
C SER A 159 -8.35 0.96 -26.91
N ALA A 160 -8.19 1.72 -27.99
CA ALA A 160 -8.90 1.48 -29.24
C ALA A 160 -8.36 0.24 -29.99
N ASP A 161 -7.23 -0.30 -29.55
CA ASP A 161 -6.60 -1.47 -30.16
C ASP A 161 -7.40 -2.73 -29.80
N GLY A 162 -8.19 -3.19 -30.75
CA GLY A 162 -9.11 -4.33 -30.60
C GLY A 162 -10.57 -4.00 -30.92
N LEU A 163 -10.90 -2.73 -31.15
CA LEU A 163 -12.15 -2.35 -31.81
C LEU A 163 -12.01 -2.72 -33.29
N GLY A 164 -12.48 -3.92 -33.65
CA GLY A 164 -12.33 -4.48 -34.98
C GLY A 164 -12.78 -3.52 -36.08
N GLY A 165 -11.79 -2.94 -36.78
CA GLY A 165 -11.92 -2.24 -38.04
C GLY A 165 -12.88 -1.04 -38.09
N PHE A 166 -12.79 -0.32 -39.19
CA PHE A 166 -13.79 0.67 -39.55
C PHE A 166 -15.02 -0.03 -40.16
N ARG A 167 -16.24 0.35 -39.76
CA ARG A 167 -17.49 -0.15 -40.38
C ARG A 167 -17.89 0.76 -41.55
N ALA A 168 -18.03 0.19 -42.74
CA ALA A 168 -18.38 0.89 -43.97
C ALA A 168 -19.85 1.40 -44.01
N PRO A 169 -20.16 2.43 -44.83
CA PRO A 169 -19.25 3.17 -45.72
C PRO A 169 -18.51 4.29 -44.99
N LEU A 170 -17.19 4.35 -45.18
CA LEU A 170 -16.35 5.40 -44.63
C LEU A 170 -16.33 6.60 -45.57
N VAL A 171 -16.47 7.80 -45.01
CA VAL A 171 -16.43 9.06 -45.76
C VAL A 171 -15.11 9.76 -45.47
N ALA A 172 -14.37 10.12 -46.52
CA ALA A 172 -13.11 10.84 -46.45
C ALA A 172 -13.32 12.34 -46.10
N PRO A 173 -12.31 13.04 -45.54
CA PRO A 173 -10.94 12.58 -45.27
C PRO A 173 -10.83 11.83 -43.93
N LEU A 174 -10.37 10.58 -44.00
CA LEU A 174 -10.02 9.82 -42.82
C LEU A 174 -8.58 10.20 -42.42
N THR A 175 -8.41 10.66 -41.18
CA THR A 175 -7.10 10.78 -40.56
C THR A 175 -7.03 9.80 -39.39
N THR A 176 -5.95 9.04 -39.28
CA THR A 176 -5.71 8.14 -38.14
C THR A 176 -5.14 8.88 -36.93
N GLY A 177 -5.05 10.22 -36.98
CA GLY A 177 -4.26 10.99 -36.04
C GLY A 177 -2.75 10.70 -36.20
N VAL A 178 -1.93 11.59 -35.64
CA VAL A 178 -0.49 11.33 -35.49
C VAL A 178 -0.35 10.51 -34.21
N ALA A 179 0.18 9.29 -34.31
CA ALA A 179 0.56 8.52 -33.14
C ALA A 179 1.81 9.17 -32.54
N PHE A 180 1.68 9.81 -31.37
CA PHE A 180 2.82 10.20 -30.56
C PHE A 180 3.27 8.94 -29.78
N PRO A 181 4.46 8.37 -30.05
CA PRO A 181 4.92 7.16 -29.35
C PRO A 181 4.97 7.35 -27.83
N ASP A 182 5.23 8.58 -27.37
CA ASP A 182 5.28 8.98 -25.96
C ASP A 182 3.88 9.02 -25.30
N GLU A 183 2.81 9.05 -26.09
CA GLU A 183 1.42 8.93 -25.61
C GLU A 183 0.91 7.48 -25.56
N ARG A 184 1.82 6.50 -25.67
CA ARG A 184 1.55 5.10 -25.31
C ARG A 184 1.43 5.00 -23.78
N ARG A 185 0.36 5.57 -23.24
CA ARG A 185 0.16 5.93 -21.83
C ARG A 185 -0.08 4.72 -20.92
N GLY A 186 0.49 3.54 -21.16
CA GLY A 186 0.40 2.38 -20.27
C GLY A 186 1.52 2.30 -19.22
N TRP A 187 2.52 3.18 -19.28
CA TRP A 187 3.73 3.07 -18.47
C TRP A 187 3.50 3.37 -16.98
N MET A 188 4.02 2.50 -16.13
CA MET A 188 4.10 2.65 -14.69
C MET A 188 5.56 2.56 -14.29
N THR A 189 6.00 3.43 -13.38
CA THR A 189 7.36 3.38 -12.81
C THR A 189 7.28 3.13 -11.31
N ASN A 190 7.96 2.07 -10.86
CA ASN A 190 8.21 1.77 -9.46
C ASN A 190 9.67 2.11 -9.15
N ASP A 191 9.88 3.22 -8.45
CA ASP A 191 11.22 3.67 -8.02
C ASP A 191 11.80 2.84 -6.85
N GLY A 192 11.05 1.84 -6.39
CA GLY A 192 11.43 0.92 -5.32
C GLY A 192 12.29 -0.24 -5.78
N ASP A 193 12.90 -0.93 -4.82
CA ASP A 193 13.70 -2.15 -5.06
C ASP A 193 12.90 -3.44 -4.90
N LEU A 194 11.63 -3.35 -4.46
CA LEU A 194 10.69 -4.46 -4.38
C LEU A 194 9.47 -4.25 -5.27
N PRO A 195 8.79 -5.34 -5.70
CA PRO A 195 7.52 -5.24 -6.41
C PRO A 195 6.46 -4.47 -5.59
N ALA A 196 5.83 -3.49 -6.23
CA ALA A 196 4.77 -2.67 -5.63
C ALA A 196 3.38 -3.28 -5.88
N TRP A 197 2.48 -3.12 -4.91
CA TRP A 197 1.09 -3.57 -5.00
C TRP A 197 0.18 -2.45 -5.52
N PRO A 198 -0.41 -2.58 -6.72
CA PRO A 198 -1.33 -1.58 -7.25
C PRO A 198 -2.75 -1.74 -6.68
N SER A 199 -3.45 -0.63 -6.47
CA SER A 199 -4.90 -0.59 -6.34
C SER A 199 -5.48 -0.11 -7.68
N LEU A 200 -6.55 -0.76 -8.14
CA LEU A 200 -7.14 -0.54 -9.47
C LEU A 200 -8.59 -0.08 -9.34
N ARG A 201 -9.00 0.88 -10.17
CA ARG A 201 -10.38 1.33 -10.28
C ARG A 201 -10.84 1.35 -11.72
N ILE A 202 -11.87 0.59 -12.05
CA ILE A 202 -12.53 0.61 -13.36
C ILE A 202 -13.84 1.37 -13.22
N THR A 203 -14.06 2.41 -14.01
CA THR A 203 -15.31 3.19 -14.05
C THR A 203 -16.05 2.89 -15.34
N GLY A 204 -17.31 2.46 -15.25
CA GLY A 204 -18.17 2.12 -16.38
C GLY A 204 -18.68 3.31 -17.20
N PRO A 205 -19.43 3.06 -18.28
CA PRO A 205 -20.07 1.81 -18.63
C PRO A 205 -19.18 0.86 -19.45
N CYS A 206 -18.97 -0.36 -18.99
CA CYS A 206 -18.23 -1.37 -19.76
C CYS A 206 -18.61 -2.79 -19.36
N ALA A 207 -18.37 -3.76 -20.23
CA ALA A 207 -18.51 -5.17 -19.91
C ALA A 207 -17.19 -5.93 -20.10
N ASN A 208 -16.98 -6.95 -19.28
CA ASN A 208 -15.84 -7.86 -19.32
C ASN A 208 -14.47 -7.14 -19.31
N PRO A 209 -14.20 -6.27 -18.32
CA PRO A 209 -12.91 -5.60 -18.24
C PRO A 209 -11.79 -6.61 -17.99
N ARG A 210 -10.67 -6.41 -18.70
CA ARG A 210 -9.46 -7.21 -18.63
C ARG A 210 -8.25 -6.29 -18.59
N ILE A 211 -7.45 -6.43 -17.56
CA ILE A 211 -6.21 -5.69 -17.31
C ILE A 211 -5.06 -6.68 -17.43
N ARG A 212 -4.00 -6.31 -18.14
CA ARG A 212 -2.80 -7.13 -18.35
C ARG A 212 -1.57 -6.30 -18.02
N HIS A 213 -0.73 -6.83 -17.13
CA HIS A 213 0.64 -6.36 -16.99
C HIS A 213 1.48 -7.02 -18.09
N VAL A 214 2.15 -6.22 -18.92
CA VAL A 214 2.69 -6.69 -20.20
C VAL A 214 3.86 -7.65 -20.01
N GLU A 215 4.81 -7.27 -19.14
CA GLU A 215 6.08 -7.95 -18.95
C GLU A 215 5.91 -9.26 -18.16
N SER A 216 5.07 -9.26 -17.13
CA SER A 216 4.81 -10.49 -16.34
C SER A 216 3.75 -11.39 -16.94
N GLY A 217 2.97 -10.88 -17.91
CA GLY A 217 1.83 -11.59 -18.50
C GLY A 217 0.65 -11.79 -17.54
N GLN A 218 0.71 -11.25 -16.32
CA GLN A 218 -0.35 -11.37 -15.34
C GLN A 218 -1.59 -10.60 -15.75
N VAL A 219 -2.76 -11.13 -15.40
CA VAL A 219 -4.04 -10.62 -15.84
C VAL A 219 -4.98 -10.47 -14.65
N ILE A 220 -5.85 -9.47 -14.72
CA ILE A 220 -7.06 -9.36 -13.90
C ILE A 220 -8.23 -9.21 -14.88
N GLU A 221 -9.17 -10.15 -14.86
CA GLU A 221 -10.30 -10.22 -15.79
C GLU A 221 -11.58 -10.48 -14.99
N LEU A 222 -12.62 -9.70 -15.26
CA LEU A 222 -13.90 -9.82 -14.57
C LEU A 222 -15.04 -10.09 -15.55
N ALA A 223 -15.82 -11.15 -15.34
CA ALA A 223 -17.03 -11.45 -16.10
C ALA A 223 -18.23 -10.63 -15.60
N VAL A 224 -18.19 -9.32 -15.82
CA VAL A 224 -19.14 -8.37 -15.23
C VAL A 224 -19.43 -7.19 -16.15
N ALA A 225 -20.65 -6.67 -16.07
CA ALA A 225 -21.03 -5.40 -16.69
C ALA A 225 -21.16 -4.28 -15.63
N LEU A 226 -20.75 -3.09 -16.01
CA LEU A 226 -20.93 -1.83 -15.29
C LEU A 226 -21.80 -0.89 -16.11
N GLY A 227 -22.80 -0.30 -15.46
CA GLY A 227 -23.54 0.83 -16.00
C GLY A 227 -22.77 2.15 -15.88
N SER A 228 -23.35 3.22 -16.40
CA SER A 228 -22.80 4.56 -16.25
C SER A 228 -22.73 4.95 -14.77
N GLY A 229 -21.60 5.52 -14.33
CA GLY A 229 -21.37 5.93 -12.94
C GLY A 229 -21.01 4.81 -11.97
N GLN A 230 -21.12 3.53 -12.37
CA GLN A 230 -20.69 2.40 -11.55
C GLN A 230 -19.19 2.20 -11.63
N ARG A 231 -18.60 1.64 -10.56
CA ARG A 231 -17.17 1.32 -10.52
C ARG A 231 -16.86 -0.04 -9.89
N ILE A 232 -15.68 -0.54 -10.24
CA ILE A 232 -15.02 -1.66 -9.58
C ILE A 232 -13.76 -1.13 -8.93
N ASP A 233 -13.59 -1.42 -7.66
CA ASP A 233 -12.38 -1.16 -6.89
C ASP A 233 -11.70 -2.51 -6.61
N ILE A 234 -10.39 -2.60 -6.84
CA ILE A 234 -9.59 -3.83 -6.63
C ILE A 234 -8.35 -3.48 -5.81
N GLU A 235 -8.12 -4.23 -4.75
CA GLU A 235 -6.92 -4.13 -3.90
C GLU A 235 -6.09 -5.42 -4.03
N THR A 236 -4.80 -5.28 -4.30
CA THR A 236 -3.86 -6.40 -4.53
C THR A 236 -2.93 -6.65 -3.36
N ARG A 237 -2.81 -5.70 -2.42
CA ARG A 237 -1.90 -5.78 -1.30
C ARG A 237 -2.19 -7.00 -0.40
N PRO A 238 -1.14 -7.71 0.05
CA PRO A 238 -1.27 -8.75 1.07
C PRO A 238 -2.08 -8.32 2.28
N GLY A 239 -2.94 -9.21 2.79
CA GLY A 239 -3.79 -8.94 3.95
C GLY A 239 -5.10 -8.20 3.64
N THR A 240 -5.19 -7.49 2.51
CA THR A 240 -6.36 -6.66 2.15
C THR A 240 -6.85 -6.91 0.72
N ARG A 241 -6.71 -8.13 0.19
CA ARG A 241 -7.08 -8.42 -1.21
C ARG A 241 -8.59 -8.55 -1.37
N TRP A 242 -9.17 -7.78 -2.29
CA TRP A 242 -10.59 -7.84 -2.60
C TRP A 242 -10.89 -7.18 -3.94
N ALA A 243 -12.07 -7.47 -4.48
CA ALA A 243 -12.68 -6.74 -5.59
C ALA A 243 -14.11 -6.38 -5.20
N LEU A 244 -14.47 -5.10 -5.28
CA LEU A 244 -15.77 -4.58 -4.85
C LEU A 244 -16.41 -3.72 -5.95
N ARG A 245 -17.72 -3.88 -6.15
CA ARG A 245 -18.57 -2.99 -6.90
C ARG A 245 -19.06 -1.87 -5.98
N ASP A 246 -18.89 -0.62 -6.41
CA ASP A 246 -19.39 0.57 -5.71
C ASP A 246 -19.04 0.58 -4.21
N GLY A 247 -17.85 0.06 -3.87
CA GLY A 247 -17.31 -0.01 -2.52
C GLY A 247 -17.90 -1.06 -1.58
N THR A 248 -18.91 -1.85 -1.99
CA THR A 248 -19.60 -2.80 -1.08
C THR A 248 -19.99 -4.14 -1.71
N GLY A 249 -20.28 -4.19 -3.01
CA GLY A 249 -20.72 -5.42 -3.66
C GLY A 249 -19.55 -6.36 -3.97
N ASN A 250 -19.45 -7.51 -3.32
CA ASN A 250 -18.37 -8.46 -3.56
C ASN A 250 -18.33 -8.93 -5.04
N LEU A 251 -17.19 -8.72 -5.70
CA LEU A 251 -16.92 -9.14 -7.07
C LEU A 251 -15.88 -10.27 -7.18
N ALA A 252 -15.45 -10.87 -6.07
CA ALA A 252 -14.57 -12.03 -6.10
C ALA A 252 -15.08 -13.17 -7.00
N PRO A 253 -16.38 -13.53 -7.03
CA PRO A 253 -16.89 -14.56 -7.94
C PRO A 253 -16.85 -14.19 -9.43
N ALA A 254 -16.70 -12.90 -9.76
CA ALA A 254 -16.61 -12.44 -11.14
C ALA A 254 -15.17 -12.49 -11.68
N LEU A 255 -14.16 -12.60 -10.81
CA LEU A 255 -12.77 -12.74 -11.21
C LEU A 255 -12.55 -14.08 -11.92
N SER A 256 -11.84 -14.06 -13.05
CA SER A 256 -11.43 -15.29 -13.73
C SER A 256 -10.41 -16.07 -12.90
N SER A 257 -10.22 -17.36 -13.19
CA SER A 257 -9.19 -18.19 -12.55
C SER A 257 -7.75 -17.69 -12.79
N ALA A 258 -7.53 -16.95 -13.88
CA ALA A 258 -6.25 -16.30 -14.18
C ALA A 258 -5.99 -15.04 -13.33
N SER A 259 -7.01 -14.51 -12.66
CA SER A 259 -6.97 -13.23 -11.92
C SER A 259 -6.33 -13.37 -10.55
N ARG A 260 -5.01 -13.59 -10.54
CA ARG A 260 -4.20 -13.80 -9.32
C ARG A 260 -3.78 -12.48 -8.68
N LEU A 261 -4.67 -11.91 -7.87
CA LEU A 261 -4.42 -10.67 -7.11
C LEU A 261 -3.18 -10.76 -6.20
N ASP A 262 -2.82 -11.96 -5.76
CA ASP A 262 -1.66 -12.22 -4.91
C ASP A 262 -0.32 -12.17 -5.63
N THR A 263 -0.33 -12.12 -6.96
CA THR A 263 0.88 -12.04 -7.77
C THR A 263 0.94 -10.78 -8.64
N PHE A 264 -0.21 -10.14 -8.89
CA PHE A 264 -0.32 -8.94 -9.72
C PHE A 264 0.40 -7.75 -9.06
N THR A 265 1.62 -7.49 -9.51
CA THR A 265 2.53 -6.47 -8.94
C THR A 265 3.14 -5.64 -10.05
N ILE A 266 3.65 -4.45 -9.69
CA ILE A 266 4.47 -3.62 -10.56
C ILE A 266 5.93 -3.88 -10.17
N PRO A 267 6.75 -4.53 -11.03
CA PRO A 267 8.15 -4.80 -10.72
C PRO A 267 8.94 -3.50 -10.57
N PRO A 268 10.11 -3.51 -9.90
CA PRO A 268 11.05 -2.40 -9.91
C PRO A 268 11.35 -1.89 -11.33
N GLY A 269 11.48 -0.58 -11.48
CA GLY A 269 11.68 0.07 -12.77
C GLY A 269 10.38 0.39 -13.50
N THR A 270 10.45 0.49 -14.83
CA THR A 270 9.32 0.87 -15.68
C THR A 270 8.71 -0.35 -16.36
N SER A 271 7.38 -0.47 -16.34
CA SER A 271 6.62 -1.54 -16.98
C SER A 271 5.32 -1.05 -17.60
N GLU A 272 4.77 -1.78 -18.58
CA GLU A 272 3.56 -1.40 -19.30
C GLU A 272 2.32 -2.12 -18.74
N LEU A 273 1.24 -1.36 -18.56
CA LEU A 273 -0.09 -1.86 -18.32
C LEU A 273 -0.96 -1.68 -19.55
N TRP A 274 -1.68 -2.73 -19.90
CA TRP A 274 -2.69 -2.70 -20.93
C TRP A 274 -4.05 -3.09 -20.36
N TRP A 275 -5.13 -2.54 -20.91
CA TRP A 275 -6.47 -2.95 -20.53
C TRP A 275 -7.46 -2.81 -21.68
N THR A 276 -8.47 -3.67 -21.63
CA THR A 276 -9.54 -3.79 -22.62
C THR A 276 -10.86 -4.04 -21.92
N ALA A 277 -11.97 -3.65 -22.54
CA ALA A 277 -13.32 -3.93 -22.12
C ALA A 277 -14.25 -3.77 -23.34
N ARG A 278 -15.48 -4.24 -23.26
CA ARG A 278 -16.53 -3.94 -24.23
C ARG A 278 -17.25 -2.65 -23.81
N ASP A 279 -17.00 -1.57 -24.52
CA ASP A 279 -17.65 -0.27 -24.34
C ASP A 279 -17.76 0.45 -25.72
N TYR A 280 -18.81 1.24 -25.91
CA TYR A 280 -19.05 2.07 -27.09
C TYR A 280 -19.28 3.56 -26.75
N THR A 281 -19.13 3.97 -25.49
CA THR A 281 -19.37 5.36 -25.05
C THR A 281 -18.09 6.19 -24.90
N ASN A 282 -16.92 5.55 -24.89
CA ASN A 282 -15.61 6.18 -24.67
C ASN A 282 -15.49 6.92 -23.32
N THR A 283 -16.37 6.62 -22.36
CA THR A 283 -16.35 7.21 -21.01
C THR A 283 -15.72 6.29 -19.98
N THR A 284 -15.43 5.03 -20.33
CA THR A 284 -14.80 4.07 -19.42
C THR A 284 -13.34 4.43 -19.15
N ARG A 285 -12.93 4.32 -17.88
CA ARG A 285 -11.55 4.62 -17.44
C ARG A 285 -11.03 3.52 -16.52
N LEU A 286 -9.73 3.23 -16.62
CA LEU A 286 -8.97 2.49 -15.62
C LEU A 286 -8.04 3.47 -14.91
N ALA A 287 -8.22 3.65 -13.60
CA ALA A 287 -7.27 4.33 -12.75
C ALA A 287 -6.46 3.30 -11.97
N VAL A 288 -5.15 3.51 -11.90
CA VAL A 288 -4.19 2.66 -11.21
C VAL A 288 -3.41 3.54 -10.25
N THR A 289 -3.30 3.12 -9.00
CA THR A 289 -2.51 3.81 -7.99
C THR A 289 -1.58 2.82 -7.33
N TRP A 290 -0.32 3.20 -7.15
CA TRP A 290 0.66 2.35 -6.48
C TRP A 290 1.62 3.20 -5.66
N ARG A 291 2.37 2.52 -4.79
CA ARG A 291 3.41 3.11 -3.97
C ARG A 291 4.64 2.27 -4.18
N ALA A 292 5.76 2.93 -4.49
CA ALA A 292 7.02 2.22 -4.61
C ALA A 292 7.31 1.46 -3.32
N ALA A 293 7.78 0.23 -3.44
CA ALA A 293 8.03 -0.67 -2.30
C ALA A 293 9.53 -0.90 -2.12
N TYR A 294 9.97 -0.91 -0.86
CA TYR A 294 11.38 -0.95 -0.50
C TYR A 294 11.66 -2.02 0.56
N ALA A 295 12.80 -2.69 0.43
CA ALA A 295 13.29 -3.65 1.42
C ALA A 295 13.79 -2.95 2.71
N ALA A 296 14.28 -1.71 2.57
CA ALA A 296 14.86 -0.88 3.63
C ALA A 296 14.43 0.61 3.48
N LEU A 297 14.89 1.46 4.40
CA LEU A 297 14.58 2.90 4.42
C LEU A 297 15.23 3.71 3.28
#